data_AF-A0A822F269-F1
#
_entry.id   AF-A0A822F269-F1
#
_cell.length_a   1.000
_cell.length_b   1.000
_cell.length_c   1.000
_cell.angle_alpha   90.00
_cell.angle_beta   90.00
_cell.angle_gamma   90.00
#
_symmetry.space_group_name_H-M   'P 1'
#
loop_
_entity.id
_entity.type
_entity.pdbx_description
1 polymer ?
#
loop_
_entity_poly.entity_id
_entity_poly.type
_entity_poly.pdbx_seq_one_letter_code
_entity_poly.pdbx_strand_id
1 'polypeptide(L)' 'PGTYEPHKPPITIRNVQSHITVITSKQRPRKISITGSDGYEYVFLLKGHEDLRQDERVMQLFGLVNEFLSANDETRRRNF' A
#
# COMPACT_ATOMS: atom_id res chain seq x y z
N PRO A 1 -1.85 -6.25 4.25
CA PRO A 1 -2.88 -5.21 4.48
C PRO A 1 -3.10 -4.41 3.19
N GLY A 2 -4.33 -4.01 2.86
CA GLY A 2 -4.61 -3.27 1.62
C GLY A 2 -4.57 -4.11 0.32
N THR A 3 -4.56 -5.44 0.44
CA THR A 3 -4.48 -6.40 -0.68
C THR A 3 -5.82 -7.10 -0.96
N TYR A 4 -6.89 -6.70 -0.27
CA TYR A 4 -8.20 -7.32 -0.45
C TYR A 4 -8.84 -6.86 -1.75
N GLU A 5 -9.16 -7.81 -2.61
CA GLU A 5 -9.95 -7.60 -3.81
C GLU A 5 -11.20 -8.50 -3.72
N PRO A 6 -12.43 -7.95 -3.84
CA PRO A 6 -13.67 -8.72 -3.63
C PRO A 6 -13.82 -9.97 -4.53
N HIS A 7 -13.16 -9.97 -5.69
CA HIS A 7 -13.27 -11.03 -6.70
C HIS A 7 -12.07 -11.99 -6.69
N LYS A 8 -11.15 -11.87 -5.74
CA LYS A 8 -10.00 -12.77 -5.58
C LYS A 8 -10.02 -13.41 -4.19
N PRO A 9 -9.49 -14.64 -4.04
CA PRO A 9 -9.30 -15.21 -2.73
C PRO A 9 -8.39 -14.31 -1.88
N PRO A 10 -8.70 -14.09 -0.59
CA PRO A 10 -7.92 -13.20 0.24
C PRO A 10 -6.51 -13.74 0.46
N ILE A 11 -5.52 -12.86 0.32
CA ILE A 11 -4.13 -13.16 0.62
C ILE A 11 -3.94 -13.01 2.12
N THR A 12 -3.77 -14.14 2.81
CA THR A 12 -3.60 -14.18 4.26
C THR A 12 -2.13 -14.04 4.64
N ILE A 13 -1.86 -13.76 5.91
CA ILE A 13 -0.50 -13.66 6.42
C ILE A 13 0.05 -15.07 6.62
N ARG A 14 1.11 -15.42 5.89
CA ARG A 14 1.86 -16.67 6.10
C ARG A 14 2.86 -16.51 7.23
N ASN A 15 3.65 -15.44 7.21
CA ASN A 15 4.65 -15.15 8.23
C ASN A 15 4.98 -13.64 8.28
N VAL A 16 5.42 -13.17 9.44
CA VAL A 16 6.01 -11.84 9.62
C VAL A 16 7.51 -11.99 9.81
N GLN A 17 8.32 -11.21 9.11
CA GLN A 17 9.77 -11.27 9.31
C GLN A 17 10.16 -10.87 10.74
N SER A 18 11.10 -11.61 11.33
CA SER A 18 11.59 -11.39 12.69
C SER A 18 12.42 -10.11 12.84
N HIS A 19 13.04 -9.65 11.74
CA HIS A 19 13.85 -8.45 11.72
C HIS A 19 13.05 -7.26 11.21
N ILE A 20 13.11 -6.16 11.95
CA ILE A 20 12.49 -4.88 11.60
C ILE A 20 13.61 -3.88 11.35
N THR A 21 13.61 -3.25 10.18
CA THR A 21 14.57 -2.18 9.87
C THR A 21 14.00 -0.85 10.33
N VAL A 22 14.73 -0.11 11.16
CA VAL A 22 14.38 1.27 11.52
C VAL A 22 15.07 2.20 10.53
N ILE A 23 14.28 3.01 9.81
CA ILE A 23 14.83 3.99 8.86
C ILE A 23 15.34 5.20 9.64
N THR A 24 16.60 5.59 9.40
CA THR A 24 17.20 6.77 10.04
C THR A 24 16.63 8.06 9.44
N SER A 25 15.57 8.57 10.06
CA SER A 25 14.96 9.88 9.76
C SER A 25 14.45 10.52 11.07
N LYS A 26 13.91 11.74 10.99
CA LYS A 26 13.30 12.42 12.15
C LYS A 26 12.24 11.55 12.84
N GLN A 27 11.42 10.87 12.05
CA GLN A 27 10.28 10.08 12.53
C GLN A 27 10.61 8.62 12.82
N ARG A 28 11.81 8.16 12.41
CA ARG A 28 12.30 6.79 12.63
C ARG A 28 11.26 5.69 12.32
N PRO A 29 10.63 5.69 11.13
CA PRO A 29 9.61 4.70 10.81
C PRO A 29 10.21 3.29 10.72
N ARG A 30 9.40 2.29 11.06
CA ARG A 30 9.79 0.88 11.07
C ARG A 30 9.36 0.22 9.77
N LYS A 31 10.30 -0.26 8.97
CA LYS A 31 10.04 -1.10 7.79
C LYS A 31 9.83 -2.53 8.24
N ILE A 32 8.65 -3.07 7.95
CA ILE A 32 8.22 -4.42 8.29
C ILE A 32 7.96 -5.17 6.99
N SER A 33 8.45 -6.41 6.89
CA SER A 33 8.14 -7.30 5.78
C SER A 33 7.24 -8.44 6.23
N ILE A 34 6.20 -8.73 5.45
CA ILE A 34 5.22 -9.78 5.70
C ILE A 34 5.11 -10.68 4.47
N THR A 35 5.27 -11.99 4.64
CA THR A 35 5.06 -12.97 3.56
C THR A 35 3.58 -13.34 3.49
N GLY A 36 2.97 -13.20 2.32
CA GLY A 36 1.59 -13.61 2.05
C GLY A 36 1.44 -15.11 1.81
N SER A 37 0.20 -15.59 1.86
CA SER A 37 -0.17 -16.97 1.52
C SER A 37 0.13 -17.33 0.06
N ASP A 38 0.24 -16.33 -0.80
CA ASP A 38 0.63 -16.41 -2.21
C ASP A 38 2.16 -16.50 -2.42
N GLY A 39 2.95 -16.39 -1.35
CA GLY A 39 4.41 -16.48 -1.40
C GLY A 39 5.13 -15.18 -1.70
N TYR A 40 4.41 -14.08 -1.94
CA TYR A 40 5.01 -12.77 -2.16
C TYR A 40 5.32 -12.06 -0.83
N GLU A 41 6.32 -11.20 -0.85
CA GLU A 41 6.69 -10.35 0.27
C GLU A 41 6.04 -8.97 0.13
N TYR A 42 5.33 -8.55 1.17
CA TYR A 42 4.68 -7.26 1.29
C TYR A 42 5.40 -6.40 2.32
N VAL A 43 5.89 -5.26 1.87
CA VAL A 43 6.64 -4.32 2.70
C VAL A 43 5.73 -3.20 3.19
N PHE A 44 5.76 -2.94 4.49
CA PHE A 44 4.99 -1.89 5.14
C PHE A 44 5.90 -0.93 5.90
N LEU A 45 5.48 0.34 6.00
CA LEU A 45 6.08 1.34 6.87
C LEU A 45 5.14 1.58 8.06
N LEU A 46 5.59 1.20 9.25
CA LEU A 46 4.91 1.49 10.49
C LEU A 46 5.40 2.84 11.03
N LYS A 47 4.49 3.81 11.05
CA LYS A 47 4.70 5.16 11.58
C LYS A 47 3.94 5.31 12.90
N GLY A 48 4.65 5.44 14.02
CA GLY A 48 4.03 5.35 15.36
C GLY A 48 3.42 6.64 15.91
N HIS A 49 3.77 7.79 15.34
CA HIS A 49 3.37 9.13 15.83
C HIS A 49 2.76 10.00 14.73
N GLU A 50 2.25 9.40 13.66
CA GLU A 50 1.60 10.10 12.55
C GLU A 50 0.13 9.69 12.45
N ASP A 51 -0.75 10.66 12.24
CA ASP A 51 -2.14 10.41 11.91
C ASP A 51 -2.28 10.13 10.41
N LEU A 52 -2.40 8.85 10.07
CA LEU A 52 -2.46 8.38 8.67
C LEU A 52 -3.82 8.59 8.00
N ARG A 53 -4.82 9.17 8.69
CA ARG A 53 -6.16 9.39 8.12
C ARG A 53 -6.14 10.37 6.95
N GLN A 54 -5.27 11.37 7.00
CA GLN A 54 -5.13 12.31 5.87
C GLN A 54 -4.52 11.60 4.65
N ASP A 55 -3.45 10.83 4.85
CA ASP A 55 -2.83 10.02 3.79
C ASP A 55 -3.85 9.05 3.16
N GLU A 56 -4.67 8.38 3.98
CA GLU A 56 -5.73 7.48 3.50
C GLU A 56 -6.74 8.20 2.58
N ARG A 57 -7.20 9.41 2.96
CA ARG A 57 -8.14 10.18 2.14
C ARG A 57 -7.52 10.68 0.84
N VAL A 58 -6.24 11.05 0.87
CA VAL A 58 -5.50 11.44 -0.33
C VAL A 58 -5.37 10.25 -1.28
N MET A 59 -5.10 9.04 -0.77
CA MET A 59 -5.07 7.83 -1.59
C MET A 59 -6.43 7.49 -2.21
N GLN A 60 -7.54 7.73 -1.50
CA GLN A 60 -8.89 7.58 -2.07
C GLN A 60 -9.13 8.58 -3.23
N LEU A 61 -8.70 9.84 -3.06
CA LEU A 61 -8.80 10.84 -4.13
C LEU A 61 -7.98 10.42 -5.36
N PHE A 62 -6.75 9.92 -5.18
CA PHE A 62 -5.96 9.43 -6.29
C PHE A 62 -6.59 8.22 -6.99
N GLY A 63 -7.25 7.33 -6.24
CA GLY A 63 -8.07 6.27 -6.82
C GLY A 63 -9.12 6.81 -7.80
N LEU A 64 -9.91 7.79 -7.35
CA LEU A 64 -10.94 8.44 -8.18
C LEU A 64 -10.34 9.15 -9.41
N VAL A 65 -9.22 9.86 -9.24
CA VAL A 65 -8.55 10.54 -10.36
C VAL A 65 -8.08 9.53 -11.41
N ASN A 66 -7.50 8.40 -10.99
CA ASN A 66 -7.06 7.35 -11.90
C ASN A 66 -8.22 6.72 -12.66
N GLU A 67 -9.40 6.57 -12.03
CA GLU A 67 -10.63 6.12 -12.71
C GLU A 67 -11.05 7.09 -13.83
N PHE A 68 -11.04 8.40 -13.57
CA PHE A 68 -11.38 9.40 -14.59
C PHE A 68 -10.35 9.46 -15.73
N LEU A 69 -9.06 9.37 -15.40
CA LEU A 69 -7.99 9.37 -16.41
C LEU A 69 -8.04 8.11 -17.29
N SER A 70 -8.41 6.97 -16.72
CA SER A 70 -8.58 5.71 -17.45
C SER A 70 -9.81 5.70 -18.35
N ALA A 71 -10.87 6.43 -17.99
CA ALA A 71 -12.11 6.52 -18.76
C ALA A 71 -11.98 7.40 -20.02
N ASN A 72 -11.03 8.34 -20.05
CA ASN A 72 -10.80 9.21 -21.19
C ASN A 72 -9.70 8.66 -22.12
N ASP A 73 -10.02 8.49 -23.41
CA ASP A 73 -9.14 7.92 -24.43
C ASP A 73 -7.83 8.70 -24.63
N GLU A 74 -7.87 10.02 -24.52
CA GLU A 74 -6.69 10.87 -24.71
C GLU A 74 -5.68 10.70 -23.57
N THR A 75 -6.16 10.65 -22.33
CA THR A 75 -5.34 10.47 -21.13
C THR A 75 -4.87 9.03 -20.99
N ARG A 76 -5.72 8.05 -21.30
CA ARG A 76 -5.37 6.63 -21.30
C ARG A 76 -4.22 6.30 -22.24
N ARG A 77 -4.21 6.88 -23.46
CA ARG A 77 -3.11 6.70 -24.43
C ARG A 77 -1.77 7.25 -23.95
N ARG A 78 -1.78 8.16 -22.97
CA ARG A 78 -0.59 8.78 -22.38
C ARG A 78 -0.05 8.00 -21.17
N ASN A 79 -0.66 6.87 -20.81
CA ASN A 79 -0.30 6.01 -19.67
C ASN A 79 -0.20 6.79 -18.35
N PHE A 80 -1.13 7.72 -18.11
CA PHE A 80 -1.35 8.27 -16.77
C PHE A 80 -2.05 7.25 -15.87
#